data_AF-A0A239LTD4-F1
#
_entry.id   AF-A0A239LTD4-F1
#
_cell.length_a   1.000
_cell.length_b   1.000
_cell.length_c   1.000
_cell.angle_alpha   90.00
_cell.angle_beta   90.00
_cell.angle_gamma   90.00
#
_symmetry.space_group_name_H-M   'P 1'
#
loop_
_entity.id
_entity.type
_entity.pdbx_description
1 polymer ?
#
loop_
_entity_poly.entity_id
_entity_poly.type
_entity_poly.pdbx_seq_one_letter_code
_entity_poly.pdbx_strand_id
1 'polypeptide(L)'
;MICGGVRRGRDTETIATVEKHGWCSLLVPGTVDFAYTVGLWHSFQIPEIVMFGLAGEHMQLWLNTCVERLRDIGWPAAEAPFTGVIEGHETMLRPVDESWRAALFGTAYRFYGGWSVPVWQLVWPDGAGRWPWNDEATVSSRTRQAFGWLPVSAHPAGSWRLVGTFGNDFPLPAEPDSWALTTRSLLAGRTSPAVVAFDDGRFDVLDARGYAADDLCLAYLGHAVEQHPSLNALSDLPTGHVATLATDGTWQRTPSSDPQRTESTAAWRTSQPLRVTS
;
A
#
# COMPACT_ATOMS: atom_id res chain seq x y z
N MET A 1 -20.97 10.47 3.79
CA MET A 1 -21.40 10.37 2.38
C MET A 1 -20.33 9.62 1.57
N ILE A 2 -20.74 8.77 0.63
CA ILE A 2 -19.89 7.80 -0.07
C ILE A 2 -19.91 8.12 -1.58
N CYS A 3 -18.75 8.27 -2.22
CA CYS A 3 -18.64 8.24 -3.69
C CYS A 3 -18.16 6.85 -4.14
N GLY A 4 -18.85 6.24 -5.11
CA GLY A 4 -18.61 4.87 -5.54
C GLY A 4 -17.77 4.75 -6.81
N GLY A 5 -16.71 3.93 -6.78
CA GLY A 5 -16.11 3.25 -7.94
C GLY A 5 -15.23 4.07 -8.91
N VAL A 6 -14.24 3.39 -9.50
CA VAL A 6 -13.25 3.97 -10.42
C VAL A 6 -13.84 4.20 -11.82
N ARG A 7 -14.31 5.41 -12.14
CA ARG A 7 -14.59 5.85 -13.53
C ARG A 7 -14.27 7.34 -13.75
N ARG A 8 -13.97 7.70 -15.01
CA ARG A 8 -13.87 9.11 -15.48
C ARG A 8 -15.11 9.88 -14.98
N GLY A 9 -14.88 10.98 -14.24
CA GLY A 9 -15.93 11.78 -13.59
C GLY A 9 -15.80 11.94 -12.07
N ARG A 10 -14.90 11.18 -11.43
CA ARG A 10 -14.67 11.21 -9.96
C ARG A 10 -14.41 12.61 -9.40
N ASP A 11 -13.65 13.44 -10.09
CA ASP A 11 -13.31 14.78 -9.59
C ASP A 11 -14.56 15.69 -9.56
N THR A 12 -15.43 15.63 -10.58
CA THR A 12 -16.71 16.36 -10.60
C THR A 12 -17.66 15.89 -9.51
N GLU A 13 -17.76 14.57 -9.29
CA GLU A 13 -18.60 14.01 -8.22
C GLU A 13 -18.07 14.37 -6.83
N THR A 14 -16.74 14.37 -6.65
CA THR A 14 -16.08 14.83 -5.42
C THR A 14 -16.43 16.28 -5.15
N ILE A 15 -16.32 17.17 -6.15
CA ILE A 15 -16.66 18.59 -6.01
C ILE A 15 -18.13 18.76 -5.61
N ALA A 16 -19.07 18.17 -6.34
CA ALA A 16 -20.51 18.31 -6.06
C ALA A 16 -20.88 17.81 -4.65
N THR A 17 -20.23 16.73 -4.23
CA THR A 17 -20.35 16.16 -2.89
C THR A 17 -19.84 17.13 -1.82
N VAL A 18 -18.63 17.69 -2.01
CA VAL A 18 -18.06 18.67 -1.08
C VAL A 18 -18.92 19.93 -1.00
N GLU A 19 -19.42 20.44 -2.12
CA GLU A 19 -20.32 21.61 -2.14
C GLU A 19 -21.60 21.37 -1.33
N LYS A 20 -22.17 20.16 -1.42
CA LYS A 20 -23.44 19.84 -0.77
C LYS A 20 -23.30 19.53 0.72
N HIS A 21 -22.21 18.91 1.13
CA HIS A 21 -22.09 18.35 2.50
C HIS A 21 -20.86 18.85 3.27
N GLY A 22 -19.93 19.53 2.62
CA GLY A 22 -18.69 20.03 3.18
C GLY A 22 -17.49 19.08 3.02
N TRP A 23 -17.72 17.78 2.80
CA TRP A 23 -16.65 16.82 2.52
C TRP A 23 -17.13 15.63 1.68
N CYS A 24 -16.18 14.99 1.01
CA CYS A 24 -16.28 13.70 0.36
C CYS A 24 -15.51 12.66 1.16
N SER A 25 -16.00 11.43 1.28
CA SER A 25 -15.17 10.29 1.69
C SER A 25 -14.89 9.39 0.48
N LEU A 26 -13.61 9.19 0.17
CA LEU A 26 -13.14 8.41 -0.96
C LEU A 26 -12.55 7.09 -0.48
N LEU A 27 -13.00 5.97 -1.03
CA LEU A 27 -12.34 4.67 -0.90
C LEU A 27 -11.34 4.50 -2.05
N VAL A 28 -10.10 4.20 -1.72
CA VAL A 28 -9.08 3.76 -2.68
C VAL A 28 -8.89 2.26 -2.49
N PRO A 29 -9.47 1.45 -3.38
CA PRO A 29 -9.20 0.02 -3.37
C PRO A 29 -7.76 -0.22 -3.80
N GLY A 30 -7.10 -1.12 -3.11
CA GLY A 30 -5.73 -1.53 -3.41
C GLY A 30 -5.46 -2.92 -2.86
N THR A 31 -4.19 -3.28 -2.77
CA THR A 31 -3.75 -4.45 -2.02
C THR A 31 -3.95 -4.30 -0.52
N VAL A 32 -3.84 -3.07 -0.01
CA VAL A 32 -4.45 -2.68 1.25
C VAL A 32 -5.32 -1.45 1.03
N ASP A 33 -6.61 -1.63 1.27
CA ASP A 33 -7.58 -0.55 1.12
C ASP A 33 -7.30 0.57 2.12
N PHE A 34 -7.52 1.81 1.67
CA PHE A 34 -7.62 2.96 2.56
C PHE A 34 -8.75 3.88 2.10
N ALA A 35 -9.29 4.63 3.05
CA ALA A 35 -10.23 5.69 2.75
C ALA A 35 -9.70 7.01 3.28
N TYR A 36 -10.02 8.12 2.63
CA TYR A 36 -9.69 9.45 3.12
C TYR A 36 -10.77 10.45 2.76
N THR A 37 -10.78 11.57 3.49
CA THR A 37 -11.69 12.68 3.21
C THR A 37 -11.07 13.68 2.22
N VAL A 38 -11.93 14.37 1.49
CA VAL A 38 -11.57 15.55 0.69
C VAL A 38 -12.59 16.64 0.98
N GLY A 39 -12.14 17.87 1.21
CA GLY A 39 -12.98 19.04 1.40
C GLY A 39 -13.12 19.50 2.85
N LEU A 40 -12.64 18.74 3.84
CA LEU A 40 -12.69 19.18 5.24
C LEU A 40 -11.89 20.45 5.47
N TRP A 41 -10.71 20.54 4.85
CA TRP A 41 -9.89 21.74 4.93
C TRP A 41 -10.61 22.91 4.28
N HIS A 42 -11.14 22.72 3.06
CA HIS A 42 -11.90 23.74 2.34
C HIS A 42 -13.10 24.27 3.14
N SER A 43 -13.92 23.38 3.69
CA SER A 43 -15.23 23.73 4.25
C SER A 43 -15.21 24.10 5.73
N PHE A 44 -14.26 23.56 6.50
CA PHE A 44 -14.22 23.72 7.96
C PHE A 44 -12.85 24.13 8.51
N GLN A 45 -11.82 24.25 7.66
CA GLN A 45 -10.44 24.55 8.07
C GLN A 45 -9.87 23.55 9.09
N ILE A 46 -10.28 22.29 8.98
CA ILE A 46 -9.74 21.17 9.77
C ILE A 46 -8.97 20.20 8.85
N PRO A 47 -7.95 19.48 9.35
CA PRO A 47 -7.20 18.52 8.54
C PRO A 47 -8.09 17.48 7.86
N GLU A 48 -7.65 17.02 6.68
CA GLU A 48 -8.24 15.82 6.09
C GLU A 48 -7.95 14.60 6.97
N ILE A 49 -8.82 13.59 6.91
CA ILE A 49 -8.68 12.37 7.72
C ILE A 49 -8.50 11.17 6.79
N VAL A 50 -7.49 10.34 7.07
CA VAL A 50 -7.25 9.05 6.41
C VAL A 50 -7.45 7.89 7.38
N MET A 51 -7.95 6.77 6.89
CA MET A 51 -8.06 5.51 7.62
C MET A 51 -7.56 4.36 6.74
N PHE A 52 -6.80 3.45 7.33
CA PHE A 52 -6.16 2.32 6.63
C PHE A 52 -6.69 0.97 7.15
N GLY A 53 -6.74 -0.05 6.28
CA GLY A 53 -6.60 -1.45 6.70
C GLY A 53 -7.83 -2.22 7.14
N LEU A 54 -9.01 -1.62 7.15
CA LEU A 54 -10.26 -2.35 7.42
C LEU A 54 -11.10 -2.44 6.14
N ALA A 55 -12.03 -3.41 6.07
CA ALA A 55 -12.82 -3.64 4.85
C ALA A 55 -13.50 -2.32 4.37
N GLY A 56 -13.25 -1.97 3.09
CA GLY A 56 -13.44 -0.64 2.51
C GLY A 56 -14.73 0.10 2.86
N GLU A 57 -15.88 -0.59 2.82
CA GLU A 57 -17.18 0.02 3.06
C GLU A 57 -17.34 0.57 4.49
N HIS A 58 -16.69 -0.06 5.48
CA HIS A 58 -16.74 0.42 6.86
C HIS A 58 -15.85 1.64 7.09
N MET A 59 -14.73 1.77 6.37
CA MET A 59 -13.82 2.90 6.54
C MET A 59 -14.47 4.23 6.17
N GLN A 60 -15.21 4.28 5.06
CA GLN A 60 -15.93 5.51 4.69
C GLN A 60 -17.00 5.86 5.72
N LEU A 61 -17.71 4.87 6.26
CA LEU A 61 -18.68 5.09 7.35
C LEU A 61 -17.99 5.67 8.58
N TRP A 62 -16.93 5.04 9.08
CA TRP A 62 -16.19 5.52 10.24
C TRP A 62 -15.56 6.89 10.04
N LEU A 63 -15.07 7.22 8.84
CA LEU A 63 -14.61 8.58 8.54
C LEU A 63 -15.73 9.60 8.65
N ASN A 64 -16.93 9.28 8.14
CA ASN A 64 -18.08 10.17 8.29
C ASN A 64 -18.46 10.34 9.76
N THR A 65 -18.55 9.24 10.51
CA THR A 65 -18.83 9.26 11.95
C THR A 65 -17.75 10.04 12.72
N CYS A 66 -16.48 9.90 12.33
CA CYS A 66 -15.38 10.67 12.90
C CYS A 66 -15.58 12.17 12.67
N VAL A 67 -15.83 12.60 11.43
CA VAL A 67 -16.09 14.02 11.13
C VAL A 67 -17.28 14.55 11.92
N GLU A 68 -18.39 13.82 11.97
CA GLU A 68 -19.56 14.20 12.76
C GLU A 68 -19.21 14.33 14.25
N ARG A 69 -18.50 13.35 14.80
CA ARG A 69 -18.06 13.35 16.20
C ARG A 69 -17.16 14.54 16.52
N LEU A 70 -16.19 14.84 15.66
CA LEU A 70 -15.25 15.94 15.82
C LEU A 70 -15.91 17.32 15.72
N ARG A 71 -17.04 17.43 15.02
CA ARG A 71 -17.85 18.65 15.00
C ARG A 71 -18.56 18.89 16.33
N ASP A 72 -18.90 17.83 17.06
CA ASP A 72 -19.55 17.94 18.37
C ASP A 72 -18.54 18.22 19.48
N ILE A 73 -17.40 17.53 19.48
CA ILE A 73 -16.42 17.58 20.59
C ILE A 73 -15.23 18.51 20.32
N GLY A 74 -15.12 19.05 19.10
CA GLY A 74 -13.95 19.78 18.64
C GLY A 74 -12.81 18.87 18.18
N TRP A 75 -11.76 19.48 17.61
CA TRP A 75 -10.58 18.75 17.18
C TRP A 75 -9.71 18.37 18.39
N PRO A 76 -9.39 17.08 18.60
CA PRO A 76 -8.61 16.64 19.75
C PRO A 76 -7.15 17.08 19.63
N ALA A 77 -6.45 17.10 20.78
CA ALA A 77 -5.00 17.14 20.78
C ALA A 77 -4.45 15.92 20.02
N ALA A 78 -3.30 16.10 19.34
CA ALA A 78 -2.64 14.98 18.68
C ALA A 78 -2.39 13.85 19.69
N GLU A 79 -2.65 12.61 19.27
CA GLU A 79 -2.43 11.41 20.08
C GLU A 79 -3.35 11.28 21.32
N ALA A 80 -4.39 12.10 21.44
CA ALA A 80 -5.43 11.92 22.46
C ALA A 80 -6.47 10.87 22.00
N PRO A 81 -6.72 9.79 22.78
CA PRO A 81 -7.81 8.86 22.50
C PRO A 81 -9.18 9.51 22.64
N PHE A 82 -10.14 9.07 21.83
CA PHE A 82 -11.54 9.48 21.91
C PHE A 82 -12.47 8.36 21.44
N THR A 83 -13.70 8.36 21.95
CA THR A 83 -14.73 7.35 21.64
C THR A 83 -15.80 7.89 20.68
N GLY A 84 -16.59 6.97 20.13
CA GLY A 84 -17.77 7.29 19.33
C GLY A 84 -17.56 7.20 17.82
N VAL A 85 -16.41 6.70 17.36
CA VAL A 85 -16.16 6.39 15.94
C VAL A 85 -16.37 4.91 15.65
N ILE A 86 -15.65 4.05 16.39
CA ILE A 86 -15.80 2.60 16.33
C ILE A 86 -16.51 2.16 17.62
N GLU A 87 -17.59 1.41 17.49
CA GLU A 87 -18.36 0.92 18.64
C GLU A 87 -17.48 0.05 19.55
N GLY A 88 -17.49 0.33 20.86
CA GLY A 88 -16.73 -0.43 21.85
C GLY A 88 -15.22 -0.15 21.87
N HIS A 89 -14.70 0.73 21.02
CA HIS A 89 -13.26 1.00 20.91
C HIS A 89 -12.95 2.50 20.91
N GLU A 90 -11.85 2.85 21.56
CA GLU A 90 -11.24 4.18 21.41
C GLU A 90 -10.54 4.28 20.05
N THR A 91 -10.52 5.48 19.50
CA THR A 91 -9.76 5.85 18.30
C THR A 91 -8.85 7.02 18.60
N MET A 92 -7.86 7.25 17.77
CA MET A 92 -6.89 8.33 17.97
C MET A 92 -6.57 8.99 16.63
N LEU A 93 -6.37 10.30 16.63
CA LEU A 93 -5.85 10.98 15.45
C LEU A 93 -4.34 11.27 15.60
N ARG A 94 -3.58 10.98 14.55
CA ARG A 94 -2.15 11.28 14.46
C ARG A 94 -1.82 12.01 13.16
N PRO A 95 -0.98 13.06 13.16
CA PRO A 95 -0.55 13.71 11.93
C PRO A 95 0.13 12.73 10.97
N VAL A 96 -0.18 12.82 9.68
CA VAL A 96 0.49 12.05 8.63
C VAL A 96 1.71 12.82 8.14
N ASP A 97 2.83 12.12 8.07
CA ASP A 97 4.09 12.63 7.53
C ASP A 97 3.94 12.99 6.05
N GLU A 98 4.63 14.05 5.62
CA GLU A 98 4.47 14.59 4.27
C GLU A 98 4.93 13.65 3.15
N SER A 99 5.84 12.73 3.45
CA SER A 99 6.34 11.75 2.48
C SER A 99 5.25 10.83 1.92
N TRP A 100 4.12 10.66 2.60
CA TRP A 100 3.00 9.84 2.14
C TRP A 100 2.10 10.52 1.10
N ARG A 101 2.19 11.86 0.97
CA ARG A 101 1.13 12.65 0.31
C ARG A 101 1.05 12.39 -1.19
N ALA A 102 2.20 12.34 -1.86
CA ALA A 102 2.29 12.11 -3.30
C ALA A 102 1.78 10.71 -3.68
N ALA A 103 2.05 9.71 -2.83
CA ALA A 103 1.67 8.33 -3.07
C ALA A 103 0.16 8.07 -2.84
N LEU A 104 -0.44 8.70 -1.82
CA LEU A 104 -1.79 8.30 -1.35
C LEU A 104 -2.91 9.26 -1.74
N PHE A 105 -2.66 10.58 -1.79
CA PHE A 105 -3.73 11.59 -1.78
C PHE A 105 -3.92 12.33 -3.10
N GLY A 106 -3.76 11.62 -4.23
CA GLY A 106 -3.82 12.23 -5.56
C GLY A 106 -5.11 12.99 -5.88
N THR A 107 -6.28 12.52 -5.43
CA THR A 107 -7.56 13.25 -5.65
C THR A 107 -7.65 14.50 -4.78
N ALA A 108 -7.21 14.46 -3.52
CA ALA A 108 -7.14 15.64 -2.67
C ALA A 108 -6.19 16.68 -3.29
N TYR A 109 -5.01 16.25 -3.74
CA TYR A 109 -4.04 17.12 -4.40
C TYR A 109 -4.63 17.85 -5.61
N ARG A 110 -5.37 17.15 -6.48
CA ARG A 110 -6.08 17.78 -7.61
C ARG A 110 -7.18 18.73 -7.15
N PHE A 111 -7.99 18.32 -6.17
CA PHE A 111 -9.08 19.15 -5.62
C PHE A 111 -8.57 20.48 -5.05
N TYR A 112 -7.43 20.46 -4.35
CA TYR A 112 -6.79 21.63 -3.78
C TYR A 112 -5.89 22.39 -4.75
N GLY A 113 -5.95 22.12 -6.06
CA GLY A 113 -5.17 22.84 -7.07
C GLY A 113 -3.66 22.69 -6.90
N GLY A 114 -3.19 21.54 -6.40
CA GLY A 114 -1.79 21.25 -6.13
C GLY A 114 -1.28 21.74 -4.78
N TRP A 115 -2.12 22.35 -3.95
CA TRP A 115 -1.74 22.74 -2.60
C TRP A 115 -1.78 21.55 -1.64
N SER A 116 -0.80 21.50 -0.74
CA SER A 116 -0.70 20.49 0.30
C SER A 116 -1.51 20.93 1.52
N VAL A 117 -2.49 20.13 1.93
CA VAL A 117 -3.32 20.37 3.14
C VAL A 117 -2.95 19.36 4.22
N PRO A 118 -3.04 19.69 5.52
CA PRO A 118 -2.72 18.73 6.58
C PRO A 118 -3.65 17.51 6.52
N VAL A 119 -3.07 16.31 6.72
CA VAL A 119 -3.80 15.04 6.77
C VAL A 119 -3.48 14.36 8.10
N TRP A 120 -4.50 13.87 8.80
CA TRP A 120 -4.40 13.14 10.05
C TRP A 120 -4.95 11.72 9.87
N GLN A 121 -4.24 10.72 10.38
CA GLN A 121 -4.66 9.34 10.37
C GLN A 121 -5.58 9.07 11.55
N LEU A 122 -6.75 8.48 11.28
CA LEU A 122 -7.60 7.82 12.26
C LEU A 122 -7.04 6.41 12.54
N VAL A 123 -6.41 6.27 13.70
CA VAL A 123 -5.81 5.04 14.21
C VAL A 123 -6.84 4.24 14.99
N TRP A 124 -6.86 2.93 14.76
CA TRP A 124 -7.75 1.99 15.43
C TRP A 124 -6.94 0.88 16.14
N PRO A 125 -7.37 0.46 17.36
CA PRO A 125 -6.72 -0.62 18.10
C PRO A 125 -7.21 -2.00 17.63
N ASP A 126 -6.57 -3.07 18.10
CA ASP A 126 -7.11 -4.42 17.95
C ASP A 126 -8.39 -4.65 18.79
N GLY A 127 -9.01 -5.82 18.64
CA GLY A 127 -10.24 -6.17 19.38
C GLY A 127 -10.10 -6.22 20.91
N ALA A 128 -8.88 -6.15 21.45
CA ALA A 128 -8.62 -6.04 22.88
C ALA A 128 -8.28 -4.59 23.31
N GLY A 129 -8.40 -3.61 22.41
CA GLY A 129 -8.09 -2.21 22.68
C GLY A 129 -6.59 -1.88 22.65
N ARG A 130 -5.74 -2.78 22.12
CA ARG A 130 -4.29 -2.53 22.04
C ARG A 130 -3.95 -1.81 20.74
N TRP A 131 -3.20 -0.72 20.87
CA TRP A 131 -2.69 0.06 19.75
C TRP A 131 -1.69 -0.72 18.88
N PRO A 132 -1.57 -0.40 17.58
CA PRO A 132 -0.75 -1.18 16.64
C PRO A 132 0.76 -1.08 16.87
N TRP A 133 1.24 -0.15 17.69
CA TRP A 133 2.65 -0.11 18.11
C TRP A 133 2.95 -0.96 19.35
N ASN A 134 1.92 -1.53 20.00
CA ASN A 134 2.14 -2.44 21.11
C ASN A 134 2.52 -3.82 20.58
N ASP A 135 3.57 -4.42 21.14
CA ASP A 135 4.05 -5.74 20.72
C ASP A 135 2.99 -6.85 20.89
N GLU A 136 2.11 -6.70 21.88
CA GLU A 136 1.01 -7.63 22.16
C GLU A 136 -0.21 -7.45 21.25
N ALA A 137 -0.25 -6.39 20.43
CA ALA A 137 -1.36 -6.17 19.51
C ALA A 137 -1.38 -7.25 18.42
N THR A 138 -2.58 -7.60 17.97
CA THR A 138 -2.72 -8.60 16.90
C THR A 138 -1.90 -8.22 15.65
N VAL A 139 -1.25 -9.21 15.04
CA VAL A 139 -0.48 -9.02 13.78
C VAL A 139 -1.31 -8.29 12.74
N SER A 140 -2.60 -8.65 12.61
CA SER A 140 -3.53 -7.98 11.70
C SER A 140 -3.64 -6.48 11.95
N SER A 141 -3.76 -6.02 13.20
CA SER A 141 -3.83 -4.58 13.50
C SER A 141 -2.50 -3.88 13.20
N ARG A 142 -1.38 -4.56 13.45
CA ARG A 142 -0.02 -4.04 13.19
C ARG A 142 0.32 -3.92 11.70
N THR A 143 -0.20 -4.82 10.86
CA THR A 143 0.19 -4.88 9.44
C THR A 143 -0.84 -4.27 8.49
N ARG A 144 -2.12 -4.19 8.89
CA ARG A 144 -3.17 -3.68 7.99
C ARG A 144 -3.24 -2.17 7.95
N GLN A 145 -2.81 -1.44 8.98
CA GLN A 145 -2.76 0.02 8.91
C GLN A 145 -1.33 0.52 8.70
N ALA A 146 -1.16 1.53 7.85
CA ALA A 146 0.11 2.24 7.76
C ALA A 146 0.36 2.99 9.08
N PHE A 147 1.63 3.16 9.43
CA PHE A 147 2.06 4.12 10.45
C PHE A 147 2.34 5.44 9.74
N GLY A 148 1.27 6.12 9.31
CA GLY A 148 1.35 7.34 8.51
C GLY A 148 2.09 8.49 9.23
N TRP A 149 2.23 8.43 10.55
CA TRP A 149 3.01 9.38 11.36
C TRP A 149 4.52 9.18 11.28
N LEU A 150 5.01 8.09 10.66
CA LEU A 150 6.42 7.89 10.35
C LEU A 150 6.68 8.33 8.91
N PRO A 151 7.84 8.90 8.58
CA PRO A 151 8.21 9.07 7.19
C PRO A 151 8.28 7.71 6.48
N VAL A 152 7.93 7.67 5.19
CA VAL A 152 7.92 6.44 4.37
C VAL A 152 9.22 5.64 4.53
N SER A 153 10.37 6.32 4.57
CA SER A 153 11.70 5.71 4.73
C SER A 153 11.92 5.01 6.08
N ALA A 154 11.21 5.43 7.12
CA ALA A 154 11.26 4.85 8.47
C ALA A 154 10.10 3.89 8.75
N HIS A 155 9.16 3.73 7.81
CA HIS A 155 8.06 2.79 7.99
C HIS A 155 8.60 1.35 8.03
N PRO A 156 8.07 0.48 8.92
CA PRO A 156 8.41 -0.94 8.93
C PRO A 156 8.25 -1.56 7.53
N ALA A 157 9.15 -2.49 7.17
CA ALA A 157 9.07 -3.17 5.88
C ALA A 157 7.73 -3.92 5.73
N GLY A 158 7.12 -3.81 4.55
CA GLY A 158 5.81 -4.36 4.22
C GLY A 158 5.07 -3.55 3.16
N SER A 159 3.84 -3.95 2.81
CA SER A 159 3.02 -3.33 1.76
C SER A 159 2.98 -1.80 1.85
N TRP A 160 2.80 -1.24 3.05
CA TRP A 160 2.70 0.21 3.24
C TRP A 160 3.99 0.98 2.93
N ARG A 161 5.17 0.45 3.29
CA ARG A 161 6.45 1.11 2.94
C ARG A 161 6.61 1.16 1.42
N LEU A 162 6.21 0.10 0.74
CA LEU A 162 6.31 -0.01 -0.72
C LEU A 162 5.33 0.92 -1.44
N VAL A 163 4.07 0.99 -0.98
CA VAL A 163 3.09 1.97 -1.48
C VAL A 163 3.63 3.39 -1.34
N GLY A 164 4.21 3.74 -0.18
CA GLY A 164 4.81 5.06 0.02
C GLY A 164 6.03 5.32 -0.86
N THR A 165 6.85 4.30 -1.13
CA THR A 165 8.11 4.42 -1.88
C THR A 165 7.88 4.54 -3.39
N PHE A 166 6.93 3.77 -3.92
CA PHE A 166 6.71 3.66 -5.37
C PHE A 166 5.50 4.45 -5.88
N GLY A 167 4.57 4.87 -5.01
CA GLY A 167 3.36 5.58 -5.41
C GLY A 167 2.62 4.87 -6.55
N ASN A 168 2.09 5.64 -7.51
CA ASN A 168 1.44 5.11 -8.73
C ASN A 168 2.43 4.81 -9.88
N ASP A 169 3.73 5.09 -9.71
CA ASP A 169 4.74 5.00 -10.76
C ASP A 169 5.56 3.71 -10.66
N PHE A 170 4.96 2.64 -10.11
CA PHE A 170 5.63 1.36 -10.01
C PHE A 170 5.92 0.80 -11.41
N PRO A 171 7.16 0.38 -11.70
CA PRO A 171 7.61 0.18 -13.07
C PRO A 171 7.23 -1.17 -13.67
N LEU A 172 6.68 -2.12 -12.90
CA LEU A 172 6.29 -3.44 -13.38
C LEU A 172 4.77 -3.54 -13.55
N PRO A 173 4.25 -4.47 -14.37
CA PRO A 173 2.81 -4.64 -14.62
C PRO A 173 2.07 -5.34 -13.47
N ALA A 174 2.30 -4.87 -12.24
CA ALA A 174 1.71 -5.34 -11.00
C ALA A 174 1.78 -4.22 -9.94
N GLU A 175 1.15 -4.43 -8.79
CA GLU A 175 1.31 -3.52 -7.66
C GLU A 175 2.62 -3.83 -6.92
N PRO A 176 3.25 -2.85 -6.26
CA PRO A 176 4.52 -3.06 -5.57
C PRO A 176 4.44 -4.10 -4.44
N ASP A 177 3.26 -4.44 -3.94
CA ASP A 177 3.08 -5.49 -2.94
C ASP A 177 2.37 -6.74 -3.48
N SER A 178 2.36 -6.92 -4.80
CA SER A 178 2.20 -8.25 -5.38
C SER A 178 3.30 -9.18 -4.87
N TRP A 179 2.93 -10.43 -4.58
CA TRP A 179 3.91 -11.43 -4.15
C TRP A 179 4.85 -11.80 -5.30
N ALA A 180 6.12 -11.92 -4.96
CA ALA A 180 7.15 -12.47 -5.83
C ALA A 180 7.88 -13.62 -5.13
N LEU A 181 8.12 -14.70 -5.87
CA LEU A 181 9.12 -15.70 -5.51
C LEU A 181 10.50 -15.12 -5.83
N THR A 182 11.40 -15.14 -4.86
CA THR A 182 12.73 -14.58 -5.02
C THR A 182 13.75 -15.26 -4.11
N THR A 183 15.00 -14.82 -4.11
CA THR A 183 16.04 -15.34 -3.21
C THR A 183 16.38 -14.33 -2.12
N ARG A 184 16.74 -14.80 -0.93
CA ARG A 184 17.24 -13.91 0.13
C ARG A 184 18.51 -13.18 -0.29
N SER A 185 19.32 -13.79 -1.15
CA SER A 185 20.53 -13.19 -1.70
C SER A 185 20.26 -12.04 -2.68
N LEU A 186 19.20 -12.13 -3.48
CA LEU A 186 18.73 -11.01 -4.30
C LEU A 186 18.26 -9.86 -3.41
N LEU A 187 17.39 -10.13 -2.44
CA LEU A 187 16.86 -9.08 -1.55
C LEU A 187 17.94 -8.41 -0.69
N ALA A 188 19.05 -9.09 -0.42
CA ALA A 188 20.21 -8.54 0.27
C ALA A 188 21.24 -7.89 -0.68
N GLY A 189 20.97 -7.80 -1.99
CA GLY A 189 21.87 -7.22 -2.97
C GLY A 189 23.15 -8.01 -3.25
N ARG A 190 23.23 -9.28 -2.83
CA ARG A 190 24.42 -10.13 -3.02
C ARG A 190 24.51 -10.75 -4.41
N THR A 191 23.37 -10.92 -5.06
CA THR A 191 23.23 -11.41 -6.44
C THR A 191 22.38 -10.45 -7.25
N SER A 192 22.41 -10.58 -8.57
CA SER A 192 21.62 -9.75 -9.49
C SER A 192 20.53 -10.57 -10.18
N PRO A 193 19.37 -9.97 -10.50
CA PRO A 193 18.32 -10.64 -11.24
C PRO A 193 18.84 -11.13 -12.58
N ALA A 194 18.55 -12.38 -12.92
CA ALA A 194 18.91 -13.02 -14.18
C ALA A 194 17.69 -13.62 -14.89
N VAL A 195 16.66 -13.99 -14.15
CA VAL A 195 15.42 -14.57 -14.69
C VAL A 195 14.24 -13.91 -14.00
N VAL A 196 13.31 -13.37 -14.78
CA VAL A 196 12.06 -12.80 -14.28
C VAL A 196 10.88 -13.41 -15.02
N ALA A 197 10.06 -14.21 -14.35
CA ALA A 197 8.83 -14.73 -14.93
C ALA A 197 7.63 -13.95 -14.41
N PHE A 198 6.63 -13.74 -15.27
CA PHE A 198 5.35 -13.15 -14.90
C PHE A 198 4.22 -14.04 -15.41
N ASP A 199 3.44 -14.61 -14.49
CA ASP A 199 2.29 -15.44 -14.82
C ASP A 199 1.21 -15.32 -13.75
N ASP A 200 -0.06 -15.25 -14.16
CA ASP A 200 -1.23 -15.16 -13.26
C ASP A 200 -1.08 -14.15 -12.10
N GLY A 201 -0.58 -12.94 -12.39
CA GLY A 201 -0.39 -11.89 -11.38
C GLY A 201 0.76 -12.13 -10.39
N ARG A 202 1.57 -13.19 -10.60
CA ARG A 202 2.71 -13.57 -9.76
C ARG A 202 4.02 -13.37 -10.51
N PHE A 203 5.03 -12.93 -9.77
CA PHE A 203 6.37 -12.77 -10.30
C PHE A 203 7.31 -13.80 -9.70
N ASP A 204 8.20 -14.34 -10.53
CA ASP A 204 9.41 -15.00 -10.05
C ASP A 204 10.57 -14.09 -10.41
N VAL A 205 11.27 -13.54 -9.42
CA VAL A 205 12.45 -12.69 -9.61
C VAL A 205 13.65 -13.44 -9.07
N LEU A 206 14.41 -14.08 -9.94
CA LEU A 206 15.45 -15.04 -9.60
C LEU A 206 16.81 -14.59 -10.13
N ASP A 207 17.86 -14.98 -9.42
CA ASP A 207 19.24 -14.85 -9.90
C ASP A 207 19.61 -16.05 -10.80
N ALA A 208 20.85 -16.12 -11.25
CA ALA A 208 21.32 -17.15 -12.18
C ALA A 208 21.14 -18.59 -11.67
N ARG A 209 20.92 -18.81 -10.36
CA ARG A 209 20.63 -20.13 -9.80
C ARG A 209 19.20 -20.61 -10.09
N GLY A 210 18.29 -19.69 -10.46
CA GLY A 210 16.90 -20.01 -10.78
C GLY A 210 16.17 -20.70 -9.62
N TYR A 211 15.30 -21.66 -9.94
CA TYR A 211 14.56 -22.44 -8.93
C TYR A 211 15.42 -23.42 -8.12
N ALA A 212 16.69 -23.61 -8.49
CA ALA A 212 17.62 -24.44 -7.74
C ALA A 212 18.28 -23.71 -6.55
N ALA A 213 17.97 -22.42 -6.35
CA ALA A 213 18.46 -21.67 -5.20
C ALA A 213 17.98 -22.30 -3.88
N ASP A 214 18.90 -22.42 -2.93
CA ASP A 214 18.66 -22.98 -1.59
C ASP A 214 18.08 -21.95 -0.61
N ASP A 215 18.01 -20.68 -1.03
CA ASP A 215 17.52 -19.55 -0.24
C ASP A 215 16.27 -18.88 -0.86
N LEU A 216 15.43 -19.65 -1.56
CA LEU A 216 14.13 -19.20 -2.05
C LEU A 216 13.22 -18.72 -0.92
N CYS A 217 12.46 -17.66 -1.19
CA CYS A 217 11.49 -17.07 -0.28
C CYS A 217 10.42 -16.30 -1.06
N LEU A 218 9.31 -15.99 -0.39
CA LEU A 218 8.31 -15.06 -0.93
C LEU A 218 8.53 -13.67 -0.34
N ALA A 219 8.52 -12.65 -1.16
CA ALA A 219 8.58 -11.25 -0.73
C ALA A 219 7.70 -10.39 -1.61
N TYR A 220 7.45 -9.16 -1.18
CA TYR A 220 6.76 -8.18 -2.01
C TYR A 220 7.66 -7.75 -3.18
N LEU A 221 7.10 -7.72 -4.39
CA LEU A 221 7.80 -7.42 -5.63
C LEU A 221 8.54 -6.08 -5.58
N GLY A 222 7.95 -5.08 -4.92
CA GLY A 222 8.53 -3.76 -4.72
C GLY A 222 9.84 -3.79 -3.95
N HIS A 223 10.06 -4.74 -3.04
CA HIS A 223 11.38 -4.90 -2.40
C HIS A 223 12.46 -5.35 -3.39
N ALA A 224 12.10 -6.21 -4.35
CA ALA A 224 13.03 -6.61 -5.39
C ALA A 224 13.37 -5.43 -6.32
N VAL A 225 12.37 -4.59 -6.67
CA VAL A 225 12.58 -3.37 -7.48
C VAL A 225 13.37 -2.29 -6.74
N GLU A 226 13.12 -2.09 -5.44
CA GLU A 226 13.87 -1.15 -4.59
C GLU A 226 15.35 -1.53 -4.57
N GLN A 227 15.63 -2.83 -4.40
CA GLN A 227 16.99 -3.35 -4.37
C GLN A 227 17.64 -3.42 -5.76
N HIS A 228 16.87 -3.65 -6.82
CA HIS A 228 17.36 -3.83 -8.19
C HIS A 228 16.59 -2.97 -9.20
N PRO A 229 16.96 -1.68 -9.37
CA PRO A 229 16.32 -0.78 -10.33
C PRO A 229 16.42 -1.22 -11.80
N SER A 230 17.30 -2.17 -12.13
CA SER A 230 17.40 -2.74 -13.49
C SER A 230 16.13 -3.48 -13.92
N LEU A 231 15.29 -3.88 -12.96
CA LEU A 231 13.98 -4.49 -13.22
C LEU A 231 13.02 -3.53 -13.95
N ASN A 232 13.25 -2.21 -13.91
CA ASN A 232 12.44 -1.24 -14.64
C ASN A 232 12.41 -1.49 -16.16
N ALA A 233 13.43 -2.17 -16.69
CA ALA A 233 13.48 -2.58 -18.08
C ALA A 233 12.41 -3.62 -18.47
N LEU A 234 11.66 -4.15 -17.50
CA LEU A 234 10.65 -5.21 -17.67
C LEU A 234 9.22 -4.69 -17.48
N SER A 235 9.00 -3.38 -17.60
CA SER A 235 7.67 -2.76 -17.52
C SER A 235 6.66 -3.29 -18.53
N ASP A 236 7.16 -3.85 -19.63
CA ASP A 236 6.40 -4.40 -20.74
C ASP A 236 6.31 -5.94 -20.73
N LEU A 237 6.76 -6.61 -19.66
CA LEU A 237 6.76 -8.07 -19.57
C LEU A 237 5.32 -8.61 -19.61
N PRO A 238 4.92 -9.38 -20.63
CA PRO A 238 3.56 -9.89 -20.72
C PRO A 238 3.33 -11.04 -19.73
N THR A 239 2.09 -11.23 -19.29
CA THR A 239 1.68 -12.45 -18.56
C THR A 239 1.98 -13.70 -19.39
N GLY A 240 2.41 -14.78 -18.73
CA GLY A 240 2.79 -16.04 -19.35
C GLY A 240 4.16 -15.99 -20.04
N HIS A 241 5.01 -14.98 -19.74
CA HIS A 241 6.35 -14.86 -20.28
C HIS A 241 7.43 -14.89 -19.20
N VAL A 242 8.63 -15.23 -19.62
CA VAL A 242 9.86 -15.14 -18.86
C VAL A 242 10.84 -14.22 -19.59
N ALA A 243 11.43 -13.30 -18.86
CA ALA A 243 12.57 -12.50 -19.27
C ALA A 243 13.85 -13.12 -18.71
N THR A 244 14.84 -13.39 -19.56
CA THR A 244 16.16 -13.88 -19.16
C THR A 244 17.21 -12.85 -19.56
N LEU A 245 18.12 -12.55 -18.65
CA LEU A 245 19.23 -11.64 -18.89
C LEU A 245 20.31 -12.34 -19.71
N ALA A 246 20.54 -11.87 -20.93
CA ALA A 246 21.60 -12.37 -21.79
C ALA A 246 22.98 -11.87 -21.33
N THR A 247 24.04 -12.49 -21.85
CA THR A 247 25.44 -12.16 -21.50
C THR A 247 25.85 -10.74 -21.92
N ASP A 248 25.15 -10.15 -22.89
CA ASP A 248 25.34 -8.76 -23.31
C ASP A 248 24.58 -7.74 -22.44
N GLY A 249 23.89 -8.20 -21.40
CA GLY A 249 23.11 -7.38 -20.48
C GLY A 249 21.70 -7.03 -20.98
N THR A 250 21.26 -7.59 -22.10
CA THR A 250 19.90 -7.37 -22.62
C THR A 250 18.90 -8.38 -22.08
N TRP A 251 17.69 -7.93 -21.78
CA TRP A 251 16.59 -8.82 -21.38
C TRP A 251 15.91 -9.42 -22.61
N GLN A 252 15.94 -10.74 -22.72
CA GLN A 252 15.23 -11.50 -23.75
C GLN A 252 13.93 -12.06 -23.20
N ARG A 253 12.81 -11.77 -23.86
CA ARG A 253 11.47 -12.21 -23.43
C ARG A 253 11.02 -13.38 -24.29
N THR A 254 10.61 -14.46 -23.64
CA THR A 254 10.07 -15.64 -24.32
C THR A 254 8.81 -16.13 -23.59
N PRO A 255 7.85 -16.78 -24.27
CA PRO A 255 6.75 -17.45 -23.60
C PRO A 255 7.27 -18.48 -22.58
N SER A 256 6.66 -18.52 -21.41
CA SER A 256 7.00 -19.49 -20.36
C SER A 256 6.68 -20.91 -20.84
N SER A 257 7.63 -21.82 -20.63
CA SER A 257 7.45 -23.24 -20.92
C SER A 257 6.70 -23.97 -19.81
N ASP A 258 6.09 -25.13 -20.12
CA ASP A 258 5.42 -25.96 -19.11
C ASP A 258 6.34 -26.45 -17.98
N PRO A 259 7.60 -26.85 -18.25
CA PRO A 259 8.55 -27.16 -17.18
C PRO A 259 8.78 -25.97 -16.23
N GLN A 260 8.96 -24.76 -16.75
CA GLN A 260 9.17 -23.56 -15.93
C GLN A 260 7.95 -23.23 -15.06
N ARG A 261 6.73 -23.33 -15.61
CA ARG A 261 5.49 -23.17 -14.83
C ARG A 261 5.38 -24.20 -13.70
N THR A 262 5.82 -25.43 -13.97
CA THR A 262 5.81 -26.53 -13.00
C THR A 262 6.81 -26.27 -11.87
N GLU A 263 8.03 -25.86 -12.19
CA GLU A 263 9.07 -25.50 -11.20
C GLU A 263 8.64 -24.31 -10.35
N SER A 264 8.12 -23.25 -10.98
CA SER A 264 7.53 -22.10 -10.29
C SER A 264 6.46 -22.55 -9.29
N THR A 265 5.48 -23.32 -9.74
CA THR A 265 4.39 -23.82 -8.89
C THR A 265 4.92 -24.63 -7.70
N ALA A 266 5.95 -25.46 -7.90
CA ALA A 266 6.56 -26.23 -6.83
C ALA A 266 7.32 -25.35 -5.82
N ALA A 267 8.07 -24.36 -6.31
CA ALA A 267 8.81 -23.42 -5.49
C ALA A 267 7.89 -22.53 -4.65
N TRP A 268 6.79 -22.03 -5.22
CA TRP A 268 5.77 -21.26 -4.51
C TRP A 268 5.12 -22.04 -3.35
N ARG A 269 4.90 -23.34 -3.53
CA ARG A 269 4.31 -24.20 -2.49
C ARG A 269 5.24 -24.46 -1.30
N THR A 270 6.54 -24.40 -1.52
CA THR A 270 7.56 -24.75 -0.51
C THR A 270 8.22 -23.52 0.11
N SER A 271 8.16 -22.38 -0.55
CA SER A 271 8.74 -21.12 -0.08
C SER A 271 7.88 -20.48 1.00
N GLN A 272 8.53 -19.90 2.00
CA GLN A 272 7.86 -19.13 3.04
C GLN A 272 8.04 -17.63 2.80
N PRO A 273 7.04 -16.80 3.18
CA PRO A 273 7.22 -15.36 3.27
C PRO A 273 8.46 -15.00 4.08
N LEU A 274 9.26 -14.07 3.55
CA LEU A 274 10.37 -13.49 4.29
C LEU A 274 9.81 -12.86 5.56
N ARG A 275 10.17 -13.44 6.71
CA ARG A 275 9.85 -12.84 7.99
C ARG A 275 10.72 -11.59 8.11
N VAL A 276 10.09 -10.42 8.06
CA VAL A 276 10.72 -9.18 8.50
C VAL A 276 10.99 -9.38 9.99
N THR A 277 12.23 -9.73 10.33
CA THR A 277 12.67 -9.72 11.73
C THR A 277 12.73 -8.26 12.14
N SER A 278 11.91 -7.93 13.14
CA SER A 278 11.85 -6.66 13.85
C SER A 278 13.23 -6.16 14.27
#